data_AF-A0AAN6LM30-F1
#
_entry.id   AF-A0AAN6LM30-F1
#
_cell.length_a   1.000
_cell.length_b   1.000
_cell.length_c   1.000
_cell.angle_alpha   90.00
_cell.angle_beta   90.00
_cell.angle_gamma   90.00
#
_symmetry.space_group_name_H-M   'P 1'
#
loop_
_entity.id
_entity.type
_entity.pdbx_description
1 polymer ?
#
loop_
_entity_poly.entity_id
_entity_poly.type
_entity_poly.pdbx_seq_one_letter_code
_entity_poly.pdbx_strand_id
1 'polypeptide(L)'
;MPRAGDCSAGGTSSAVMVQDEDVGSVLQRGANRGYGYGTFGDHLHHPPRPQPSQRRPSSSFLIHGGTPCVDSENFHALLGSFLTELNCRLDRIDSYGQLKLDTGVEYAYSTLLAVRDSCGKFSDGAIEVGRRQAAVFVETLEGRYHHALESKETLAEKVVEGILLIEDWVTDLESRAYQLRDAGLETVNQELVRARGVVDAGLHKAHRARQSIELKIDLAVDHALARAQEHGLIRYEDLPEPWQANEHILTGYRFYDGHWACIRSICGIHNESTNIWTHLVGFMLMLGLAFYFYPQHINFPASTTTDIVIAAIFFFAACKCLLCSCIMHTMNGISHQTLLERYACIDYTGISLLVGASIMTFEYTAFYCDPAPRWAYISLTAALSLAGVYLPWNPTFNRNDLAWVRVTFYVTLALTSLFPFAQLIYNRGLEYTSSFYTPALPSMAIYFVGAIIYAARVPERWLPGNGALLCDAGDV
;
A
#
# COMPACT_ATOMS: atom_id res chain seq x y z
N MET A 1 -47.63 -52.08 -1.56
CA MET A 1 -47.53 -53.54 -1.35
C MET A 1 -47.19 -54.19 -2.67
N PRO A 2 -46.50 -55.36 -2.69
CA PRO A 2 -45.92 -56.09 -1.54
C PRO A 2 -44.53 -55.49 -1.17
N ARG A 3 -43.91 -55.65 0.02
CA ARG A 3 -43.66 -56.83 0.89
C ARG A 3 -42.79 -57.90 0.20
N ALA A 4 -41.91 -58.64 0.86
CA ALA A 4 -41.16 -58.52 2.14
C ALA A 4 -40.21 -59.75 2.17
N GLY A 5 -39.11 -59.74 2.94
CA GLY A 5 -38.24 -60.93 2.98
C GLY A 5 -36.93 -60.80 3.75
N ASP A 6 -36.99 -60.46 5.04
CA ASP A 6 -35.89 -60.77 5.96
C ASP A 6 -35.79 -62.29 6.18
N CYS A 7 -34.57 -62.81 6.38
CA CYS A 7 -34.38 -63.92 7.32
C CYS A 7 -32.90 -64.04 7.77
N SER A 8 -32.70 -64.04 9.09
CA SER A 8 -31.40 -64.06 9.77
C SER A 8 -31.15 -65.37 10.53
N ALA A 9 -29.94 -65.93 10.47
CA ALA A 9 -29.29 -66.80 11.49
C ALA A 9 -27.92 -67.29 10.94
N GLY A 10 -26.85 -67.52 11.72
CA GLY A 10 -26.59 -67.26 13.15
C GLY A 10 -25.35 -68.03 13.66
N GLY A 11 -24.66 -67.52 14.69
CA GLY A 11 -23.60 -68.24 15.45
C GLY A 11 -22.22 -68.38 14.75
N THR A 12 -21.08 -68.52 15.44
CA THR A 12 -20.81 -68.75 16.89
C THR A 12 -19.51 -68.09 17.38
N SER A 13 -19.40 -67.93 18.70
CA SER A 13 -18.31 -67.26 19.44
C SER A 13 -17.04 -68.11 19.62
N SER A 14 -15.89 -67.45 19.85
CA SER A 14 -14.82 -67.91 20.76
C SER A 14 -13.94 -66.75 21.24
N ALA A 15 -13.58 -66.79 22.52
CA ALA A 15 -12.59 -65.93 23.21
C ALA A 15 -11.72 -66.86 24.11
N VAL A 16 -10.74 -66.47 24.94
CA VAL A 16 -10.40 -65.22 25.66
C VAL A 16 -8.87 -65.22 25.85
N MET A 17 -8.18 -64.07 25.95
CA MET A 17 -7.04 -63.88 26.88
C MET A 17 -6.59 -62.41 26.98
N VAL A 18 -6.67 -61.88 28.21
CA VAL A 18 -5.97 -60.67 28.68
C VAL A 18 -4.92 -61.16 29.68
N GLN A 19 -3.77 -60.50 29.77
CA GLN A 19 -2.97 -60.56 30.99
C GLN A 19 -2.35 -59.19 31.30
N ASP A 20 -2.46 -58.83 32.57
CA ASP A 20 -2.15 -57.52 33.16
C ASP A 20 -0.97 -57.68 34.16
N GLU A 21 -0.69 -56.62 34.90
CA GLU A 21 0.12 -56.51 36.13
C GLU A 21 1.64 -56.20 36.04
N ASP A 22 2.24 -55.52 37.02
CA ASP A 22 1.82 -54.40 37.92
C ASP A 22 3.08 -53.92 38.72
N VAL A 23 2.91 -52.91 39.59
CA VAL A 23 3.79 -52.46 40.69
C VAL A 23 5.07 -51.69 40.27
N GLY A 24 5.45 -50.55 40.87
CA GLY A 24 4.80 -49.72 41.89
C GLY A 24 5.80 -48.93 42.76
N SER A 25 5.43 -47.66 43.05
CA SER A 25 5.85 -46.82 44.19
C SER A 25 7.14 -45.97 44.04
N VAL A 26 7.37 -44.78 44.63
CA VAL A 26 6.63 -43.77 45.44
C VAL A 26 7.61 -42.58 45.74
N LEU A 27 7.09 -41.37 46.00
CA LEU A 27 7.72 -40.17 46.65
C LEU A 27 8.55 -39.08 45.87
N GLN A 28 7.96 -37.86 45.87
CA GLN A 28 8.55 -36.52 46.16
C GLN A 28 9.60 -35.88 45.20
N ARG A 29 9.38 -34.71 44.55
CA ARG A 29 9.02 -33.38 45.12
C ARG A 29 8.63 -32.33 44.03
N GLY A 30 7.54 -31.58 44.26
CA GLY A 30 7.28 -30.20 43.77
C GLY A 30 7.01 -29.99 42.27
N ALA A 31 6.26 -28.95 41.83
CA ALA A 31 5.33 -28.05 42.53
C ALA A 31 4.37 -27.39 41.50
N ASN A 32 3.25 -26.85 41.99
CA ASN A 32 2.17 -26.20 41.23
C ASN A 32 2.58 -25.32 40.02
N ARG A 33 1.81 -25.42 38.93
CA ARG A 33 1.55 -24.29 38.01
C ARG A 33 0.09 -23.86 38.11
N GLY A 34 -0.20 -23.02 39.09
CA GLY A 34 -1.37 -22.13 39.05
C GLY A 34 -1.03 -20.86 38.28
N TYR A 35 -1.99 -20.32 37.52
CA TYR A 35 -1.82 -19.06 36.81
C TYR A 35 -1.70 -17.89 37.81
N GLY A 36 -0.64 -17.10 37.69
CA GLY A 36 -0.38 -15.92 38.51
C GLY A 36 0.52 -14.93 37.76
N TYR A 37 0.19 -13.65 37.89
CA TYR A 37 0.79 -12.51 37.18
C TYR A 37 2.33 -12.56 37.07
N GLY A 38 2.83 -12.32 35.85
CA GLY A 38 4.24 -12.11 35.57
C GLY A 38 4.42 -11.07 34.46
N THR A 39 5.08 -9.96 34.80
CA THR A 39 5.40 -8.87 33.88
C THR A 39 6.36 -9.32 32.78
N PHE A 40 5.91 -9.25 31.53
CA PHE A 40 6.77 -9.13 30.34
C PHE A 40 6.68 -7.68 29.86
N GLY A 41 7.76 -6.96 29.52
CA GLY A 41 9.13 -7.42 29.27
C GLY A 41 9.40 -7.35 27.77
N ASP A 42 9.50 -6.12 27.23
CA ASP A 42 9.63 -5.86 25.80
C ASP A 42 10.92 -6.45 25.21
N HIS A 43 10.77 -7.60 24.53
CA HIS A 43 11.74 -8.05 23.55
C HIS A 43 11.49 -7.36 22.20
N LEU A 44 11.92 -6.10 22.11
CA LEU A 44 12.15 -5.44 20.82
C LEU A 44 13.66 -5.35 20.58
N HIS A 45 14.10 -5.94 19.47
CA HIS A 45 15.48 -5.84 19.00
C HIS A 45 15.86 -4.37 18.82
N HIS A 46 16.68 -3.84 19.72
CA HIS A 46 17.41 -2.61 19.45
C HIS A 46 18.38 -2.86 18.28
N PRO A 47 18.34 -2.06 17.20
CA PRO A 47 19.52 -1.91 16.37
C PRO A 47 20.65 -1.37 17.27
N PRO A 48 21.90 -1.81 17.10
CA PRO A 48 22.99 -1.39 17.96
C PRO A 48 23.10 0.13 17.93
N ARG A 49 23.09 0.76 19.11
CA ARG A 49 23.43 2.18 19.25
C ARG A 49 24.77 2.40 18.53
N PRO A 50 24.91 3.40 17.64
CA PRO A 50 26.24 3.82 17.23
C PRO A 50 26.97 4.25 18.51
N GLN A 51 28.00 3.50 18.88
CA GLN A 51 28.91 3.93 19.93
C GLN A 51 29.47 5.29 19.50
N PRO A 52 29.69 6.25 20.42
CA PRO A 52 30.45 7.46 20.12
C PRO A 52 31.94 7.13 19.98
N SER A 53 32.26 6.20 19.07
CA SER A 53 33.59 5.90 18.58
C SER A 53 33.89 6.72 17.32
N GLN A 54 33.51 8.00 17.31
CA GLN A 54 34.25 8.97 16.51
C GLN A 54 35.63 9.08 17.16
N ARG A 55 36.52 8.17 16.74
CA ARG A 55 37.96 8.34 16.90
C ARG A 55 38.26 9.78 16.50
N ARG A 56 38.90 10.55 17.38
CA ARG A 56 39.63 11.75 16.95
C ARG A 56 40.48 11.32 15.74
N PRO A 57 40.32 11.93 14.55
CA PRO A 57 41.40 11.90 13.59
C PRO A 57 42.50 12.73 14.24
N SER A 58 43.43 12.07 14.93
CA SER A 58 44.65 12.70 15.43
C SER A 58 45.58 12.96 14.24
N SER A 59 45.14 13.82 13.32
CA SER A 59 45.92 14.39 12.22
C SER A 59 46.54 15.72 12.66
N SER A 60 47.05 15.76 13.90
CA SER A 60 48.13 16.69 14.21
C SER A 60 49.34 16.24 13.40
N PHE A 61 49.86 17.09 12.52
CA PHE A 61 51.22 16.91 12.01
C PHE A 61 52.13 16.78 13.24
N LEU A 62 52.74 15.60 13.45
CA LEU A 62 53.40 15.26 14.71
C LEU A 62 54.76 15.96 14.85
N ILE A 63 54.73 17.27 15.08
CA ILE A 63 55.84 18.01 15.69
C ILE A 63 55.71 17.85 17.21
N HIS A 64 56.05 16.65 17.67
CA HIS A 64 56.02 16.29 19.09
C HIS A 64 57.21 16.93 19.82
N GLY A 65 56.96 18.04 20.51
CA GLY A 65 57.79 18.48 21.65
C GLY A 65 59.24 18.88 21.35
N GLY A 66 59.56 19.29 20.13
CA GLY A 66 60.87 19.83 19.78
C GLY A 66 60.82 20.63 18.49
N THR A 67 61.50 21.78 18.47
CA THR A 67 61.71 22.58 17.26
C THR A 67 62.34 21.69 16.19
N PRO A 68 61.78 21.57 14.98
CA PRO A 68 62.37 20.70 13.96
C PRO A 68 63.79 21.16 13.63
N CYS A 69 64.80 20.33 13.89
CA CYS A 69 66.15 20.54 13.39
C CYS A 69 66.16 20.20 11.90
N VAL A 70 65.72 21.16 11.08
CA VAL A 70 65.63 21.02 9.63
C VAL A 70 67.03 21.16 9.03
N ASP A 71 67.58 20.06 8.52
CA ASP A 71 68.65 20.16 7.52
C ASP A 71 68.15 21.00 6.35
N SER A 72 68.90 22.06 6.03
CA SER A 72 68.53 23.17 5.14
C SER A 72 68.06 22.76 3.73
N GLU A 73 68.30 21.51 3.33
CA GLU A 73 67.98 21.00 2.00
C GLU A 73 66.57 20.39 1.85
N ASN A 74 65.87 20.02 2.94
CA ASN A 74 64.65 19.19 2.87
C ASN A 74 63.31 19.88 3.17
N PHE A 75 63.28 21.19 3.49
CA PHE A 75 62.03 21.89 3.85
C PHE A 75 60.97 21.95 2.73
N HIS A 76 61.38 21.81 1.47
CA HIS A 76 60.48 21.78 0.31
C HIS A 76 59.53 20.57 0.33
N ALA A 77 60.03 19.39 0.71
CA ALA A 77 59.22 18.17 0.79
C ALA A 77 58.22 18.22 1.97
N LEU A 78 58.63 18.83 3.09
CA LEU A 78 57.77 19.06 4.25
C LEU A 78 56.59 19.97 3.88
N LEU A 79 56.86 21.09 3.19
CA LEU A 79 55.83 22.03 2.74
C LEU A 79 54.87 21.39 1.72
N GLY A 80 55.38 20.63 0.75
CA GLY A 80 54.52 19.95 -0.25
C GLY A 80 53.58 18.92 0.38
N SER A 81 54.06 18.14 1.36
CA SER A 81 53.23 17.21 2.13
C SER A 81 52.15 17.95 2.93
N PHE A 82 52.55 19.01 3.64
CA PHE A 82 51.63 19.84 4.42
C PHE A 82 50.53 20.49 3.57
N LEU A 83 50.88 21.10 2.43
CA LEU A 83 49.89 21.73 1.54
C LEU A 83 48.90 20.71 0.95
N THR A 84 49.33 19.46 0.74
CA THR A 84 48.45 18.38 0.28
C THR A 84 47.43 18.01 1.37
N GLU A 85 47.86 17.88 2.62
CA GLU A 85 46.97 17.63 3.76
C GLU A 85 46.05 18.83 4.05
N LEU A 86 46.56 20.06 3.95
CA LEU A 86 45.81 21.30 4.10
C LEU A 86 44.62 21.36 3.13
N ASN A 87 44.82 21.00 1.86
CA ASN A 87 43.75 20.97 0.86
C ASN A 87 42.65 19.97 1.24
N CYS A 88 43.02 18.73 1.60
CA CYS A 88 42.08 17.71 2.06
C CYS A 88 41.28 18.13 3.30
N ARG A 89 41.92 18.85 4.24
CA ARG A 89 41.28 19.38 5.45
C ARG A 89 40.34 20.55 5.15
N LEU A 90 40.74 21.48 4.27
CA LEU A 90 39.88 22.57 3.81
C LEU A 90 38.65 22.05 3.04
N ASP A 91 38.82 21.12 2.11
CA ASP A 91 37.69 20.52 1.37
C ASP A 91 36.71 19.80 2.33
N ARG A 92 37.24 19.20 3.41
CA ARG A 92 36.41 18.62 4.49
C ARG A 92 35.66 19.70 5.28
N ILE A 93 36.26 20.86 5.55
CA ILE A 93 35.58 21.99 6.21
C ILE A 93 34.47 22.53 5.29
N ASP A 94 34.76 22.75 4.01
CA ASP A 94 33.79 23.22 3.01
C ASP A 94 32.59 22.25 2.88
N SER A 95 32.82 20.93 3.05
CA SER A 95 31.76 19.91 3.07
C SER A 95 30.75 20.04 4.22
N TYR A 96 31.07 20.77 5.29
CA TYR A 96 30.14 21.04 6.40
C TYR A 96 29.16 22.19 6.11
N GLY A 97 29.30 22.90 4.98
CA GLY A 97 28.42 24.00 4.57
C GLY A 97 28.80 25.35 5.19
N GLN A 98 27.94 26.37 4.99
CA GLN A 98 28.22 27.75 5.42
C GLN A 98 28.42 27.89 6.93
N LEU A 99 29.67 27.84 7.39
CA LEU A 99 30.04 28.34 8.71
C LEU A 99 29.78 29.84 8.77
N LYS A 100 29.09 30.28 9.83
CA LYS A 100 29.08 31.70 10.22
C LYS A 100 30.42 31.98 10.91
N LEU A 101 31.37 32.51 10.14
CA LEU A 101 32.67 32.91 10.65
C LEU A 101 32.57 34.31 11.27
N ASP A 102 33.14 34.49 12.46
CA ASP A 102 33.37 35.83 13.01
C ASP A 102 34.46 36.54 12.21
N THR A 103 34.52 37.88 12.26
CA THR A 103 35.42 38.70 11.42
C THR A 103 36.90 38.31 11.51
N GLY A 104 37.37 37.83 12.68
CA GLY A 104 38.74 37.32 12.84
C GLY A 104 38.96 35.93 12.23
N VAL A 105 37.93 35.08 12.19
CA VAL A 105 37.99 33.73 11.64
C VAL A 105 37.80 33.75 10.12
N GLU A 106 36.99 34.68 9.61
CA GLU A 106 36.88 35.00 8.18
C GLU A 106 38.24 35.45 7.62
N TYR A 107 38.99 36.25 8.38
CA TYR A 107 40.35 36.65 8.01
C TYR A 107 41.30 35.43 7.91
N ALA A 108 41.31 34.56 8.93
CA ALA A 108 42.10 33.34 8.92
C ALA A 108 41.74 32.42 7.73
N TYR A 109 40.46 32.08 7.57
CA TYR A 109 39.97 31.24 6.46
C TYR A 109 40.28 31.85 5.08
N SER A 110 40.10 33.16 4.89
CA SER A 110 40.47 33.83 3.63
C SER A 110 41.99 33.78 3.35
N THR A 111 42.82 33.74 4.41
CA THR A 111 44.27 33.60 4.31
C THR A 111 44.66 32.16 3.97
N LEU A 112 43.99 31.16 4.56
CA LEU A 112 44.15 29.74 4.20
C LEU A 112 43.80 29.48 2.71
N LEU A 113 42.69 30.06 2.23
CA LEU A 113 42.31 30.03 0.82
C LEU A 113 43.34 30.71 -0.08
N ALA A 114 43.85 31.89 0.31
CA ALA A 114 44.90 32.57 -0.43
C ALA A 114 46.20 31.75 -0.51
N VAL A 115 46.58 31.05 0.56
CA VAL A 115 47.73 30.12 0.56
C VAL A 115 47.48 28.93 -0.36
N ARG A 116 46.30 28.29 -0.29
CA ARG A 116 45.88 27.22 -1.21
C ARG A 116 46.00 27.66 -2.67
N ASP A 117 45.40 28.79 -3.01
CA ASP A 117 45.30 29.27 -4.40
C ASP A 117 46.63 29.82 -4.94
N SER A 118 47.50 30.36 -4.09
CA SER A 118 48.84 30.80 -4.47
C SER A 118 49.82 29.64 -4.62
N CYS A 119 49.83 28.68 -3.69
CA CYS A 119 50.75 27.55 -3.72
C CYS A 119 50.31 26.41 -4.66
N GLY A 120 49.02 26.30 -4.99
CA GLY A 120 48.49 25.32 -5.95
C GLY A 120 48.87 25.55 -7.41
N LYS A 121 49.35 26.75 -7.76
CA LYS A 121 49.80 27.10 -9.14
C LYS A 121 51.13 26.45 -9.54
N PHE A 122 51.85 25.85 -8.60
CA PHE A 122 53.19 25.31 -8.78
C PHE A 122 53.30 23.93 -8.13
N SER A 123 52.81 22.89 -8.83
CA SER A 123 52.70 21.52 -8.29
C SER A 123 53.28 20.47 -9.25
N ASP A 124 54.49 20.70 -9.76
CA ASP A 124 55.23 19.70 -10.54
C ASP A 124 56.63 19.48 -9.93
N GLY A 125 57.07 18.20 -9.90
CA GLY A 125 57.92 17.62 -8.87
C GLY A 125 59.41 17.99 -8.87
N ALA A 126 59.80 19.17 -9.37
CA ALA A 126 61.18 19.62 -9.42
C ALA A 126 61.60 20.38 -8.13
N ILE A 127 62.82 20.13 -7.66
CA ILE A 127 63.40 20.80 -6.46
C ILE A 127 63.36 22.34 -6.59
N GLU A 128 63.59 22.85 -7.79
CA GLU A 128 63.57 24.28 -8.11
C GLU A 128 62.16 24.91 -8.01
N VAL A 129 61.12 24.11 -8.27
CA VAL A 129 59.70 24.50 -8.09
C VAL A 129 59.37 24.57 -6.60
N GLY A 130 59.81 23.60 -5.80
CA GLY A 130 59.62 23.60 -4.34
C GLY A 130 60.22 24.83 -3.64
N ARG A 131 61.32 25.38 -4.15
CA ARG A 131 61.90 26.64 -3.63
C ARG A 131 61.10 27.89 -4.00
N ARG A 132 60.51 27.93 -5.20
CA ARG A 132 59.58 29.00 -5.59
C ARG A 132 58.26 28.91 -4.81
N GLN A 133 57.72 27.71 -4.64
CA GLN A 133 56.51 27.45 -3.87
C GLN A 133 56.68 27.86 -2.39
N ALA A 134 57.86 27.59 -1.80
CA ALA A 134 58.21 28.05 -0.46
C ALA A 134 58.35 29.57 -0.34
N ALA A 135 58.92 30.24 -1.35
CA ALA A 135 58.99 31.70 -1.38
C ALA A 135 57.59 32.34 -1.47
N VAL A 136 56.73 31.83 -2.36
CA VAL A 136 55.33 32.29 -2.52
C VAL A 136 54.49 32.03 -1.27
N PHE A 137 54.71 30.90 -0.58
CA PHE A 137 54.07 30.59 0.70
C PHE A 137 54.40 31.63 1.77
N VAL A 138 55.69 31.93 1.94
CA VAL A 138 56.17 32.95 2.90
C VAL A 138 55.70 34.35 2.50
N GLU A 139 55.79 34.73 1.23
CA GLU A 139 55.30 36.02 0.72
C GLU A 139 53.79 36.22 0.95
N THR A 140 52.99 35.17 0.72
CA THR A 140 51.52 35.20 0.96
C THR A 140 51.20 35.36 2.45
N LEU A 141 51.99 34.75 3.33
CA LEU A 141 51.85 34.89 4.78
C LEU A 141 52.38 36.24 5.30
N GLU A 142 53.53 36.72 4.85
CA GLU A 142 54.12 38.01 5.25
C GLU A 142 53.22 39.18 4.83
N GLY A 143 52.71 39.18 3.59
CA GLY A 143 51.79 40.20 3.10
C GLY A 143 50.43 40.24 3.81
N ARG A 144 50.10 39.20 4.60
CA ARG A 144 48.89 39.10 5.44
C ARG A 144 49.19 39.19 6.94
N TYR A 145 50.43 38.96 7.37
CA TYR A 145 50.80 38.72 8.78
C TYR A 145 52.28 39.06 9.09
N HIS A 146 52.71 40.24 8.67
CA HIS A 146 54.08 40.78 8.82
C HIS A 146 54.77 40.43 10.16
N HIS A 147 54.08 40.63 11.28
CA HIS A 147 54.71 40.57 12.62
C HIS A 147 55.14 39.17 13.10
N ALA A 148 54.64 38.07 12.55
CA ALA A 148 55.00 36.73 13.01
C ALA A 148 56.33 36.23 12.41
N LEU A 149 56.57 36.54 11.13
CA LEU A 149 57.68 35.99 10.34
C LEU A 149 58.93 36.88 10.33
N GLU A 150 58.81 38.15 10.73
CA GLU A 150 59.92 39.11 10.85
C GLU A 150 61.04 38.67 11.81
N SER A 151 60.76 37.76 12.75
CA SER A 151 61.73 37.31 13.77
C SER A 151 62.72 36.25 13.29
N LYS A 152 62.63 35.80 12.03
CA LYS A 152 63.43 34.69 11.47
C LYS A 152 64.25 35.16 10.28
N GLU A 153 65.55 34.85 10.27
CA GLU A 153 66.47 35.30 9.22
C GLU A 153 66.51 34.35 8.01
N THR A 154 66.14 33.07 8.17
CA THR A 154 66.22 32.06 7.09
C THR A 154 64.85 31.72 6.50
N LEU A 155 64.81 31.46 5.19
CA LEU A 155 63.56 31.06 4.49
C LEU A 155 62.99 29.74 5.05
N ALA A 156 63.84 28.80 5.46
CA ALA A 156 63.41 27.52 6.02
C ALA A 156 62.69 27.70 7.37
N GLU A 157 63.21 28.55 8.26
CA GLU A 157 62.55 28.88 9.53
C GLU A 157 61.20 29.57 9.32
N LYS A 158 61.12 30.53 8.38
CA LYS A 158 59.85 31.19 8.03
C LYS A 158 58.80 30.21 7.50
N VAL A 159 59.21 29.23 6.69
CA VAL A 159 58.30 28.16 6.23
C VAL A 159 57.80 27.32 7.40
N VAL A 160 58.67 26.89 8.33
CA VAL A 160 58.26 26.07 9.49
C VAL A 160 57.33 26.83 10.42
N GLU A 161 57.63 28.09 10.75
CA GLU A 161 56.77 28.94 11.58
C GLU A 161 55.41 29.21 10.91
N GLY A 162 55.40 29.43 9.59
CA GLY A 162 54.18 29.58 8.79
C GLY A 162 53.32 28.32 8.74
N ILE A 163 53.94 27.13 8.66
CA ILE A 163 53.23 25.84 8.75
C ILE A 163 52.56 25.69 10.12
N LEU A 164 53.28 25.99 11.22
CA LEU A 164 52.74 25.92 12.59
C LEU A 164 51.54 26.86 12.80
N LEU A 165 51.61 28.08 12.26
CA LEU A 165 50.52 29.07 12.34
C LEU A 165 49.27 28.61 11.57
N ILE A 166 49.45 28.07 10.37
CA ILE A 166 48.36 27.54 9.55
C ILE A 166 47.74 26.29 10.20
N GLU A 167 48.55 25.38 10.76
CA GLU A 167 48.06 24.21 11.51
C GLU A 167 47.12 24.59 12.66
N ASP A 168 47.48 25.61 13.44
CA ASP A 168 46.65 26.12 14.54
C ASP A 168 45.30 26.64 14.04
N TRP A 169 45.31 27.49 13.00
CA TRP A 169 44.09 28.08 12.43
C TRP A 169 43.16 27.05 11.80
N VAL A 170 43.70 26.08 11.06
CA VAL A 170 42.90 24.98 10.47
C VAL A 170 42.30 24.12 11.57
N THR A 171 43.06 23.85 12.64
CA THR A 171 42.60 23.03 13.77
C THR A 171 41.48 23.74 14.57
N ASP A 172 41.57 25.05 14.80
CA ASP A 172 40.47 25.84 15.40
C ASP A 172 39.22 25.79 14.51
N LEU A 173 39.36 26.04 13.20
CA LEU A 173 38.27 25.96 12.22
C LEU A 173 37.58 24.59 12.20
N GLU A 174 38.34 23.49 12.16
CA GLU A 174 37.79 22.13 12.21
C GLU A 174 37.03 21.87 13.51
N SER A 175 37.54 22.38 14.64
CA SER A 175 36.89 22.22 15.95
C SER A 175 35.52 22.93 16.00
N ARG A 176 35.42 24.14 15.43
CA ARG A 176 34.19 24.93 15.34
C ARG A 176 33.18 24.29 14.38
N ALA A 177 33.66 23.82 13.22
CA ALA A 177 32.82 23.12 12.26
C ALA A 177 32.21 21.83 12.85
N TYR A 178 33.01 21.09 13.63
CA TYR A 178 32.54 19.91 14.36
C TYR A 178 31.44 20.28 15.37
N GLN A 179 31.67 21.29 16.22
CA GLN A 179 30.71 21.72 17.25
C GLN A 179 29.38 22.19 16.65
N LEU A 180 29.41 22.97 15.58
CA LEU A 180 28.20 23.43 14.88
C LEU A 180 27.41 22.26 14.28
N ARG A 181 28.10 21.27 13.68
CA ARG A 181 27.48 20.06 13.15
C ARG A 181 26.85 19.21 14.26
N ASP A 182 27.53 19.05 15.38
CA ASP A 182 27.06 18.21 16.51
C ASP A 182 25.83 18.84 17.16
N ALA A 183 25.86 20.15 17.46
CA ALA A 183 24.71 20.90 17.98
C ALA A 183 23.53 20.93 16.99
N GLY A 184 23.81 21.04 15.69
CA GLY A 184 22.80 20.92 14.64
C GLY A 184 22.16 19.53 14.59
N LEU A 185 22.97 18.47 14.69
CA LEU A 185 22.51 17.08 14.72
C LEU A 185 21.70 16.77 15.97
N GLU A 186 22.11 17.27 17.15
CA GLU A 186 21.33 17.16 18.38
C GLU A 186 19.97 17.86 18.25
N THR A 187 19.93 19.07 17.68
CA THR A 187 18.69 19.82 17.46
C THR A 187 17.75 19.07 16.52
N VAL A 188 18.27 18.56 15.39
CA VAL A 188 17.50 17.75 14.42
C VAL A 188 17.02 16.45 15.07
N ASN A 189 17.83 15.81 15.91
CA ASN A 189 17.44 14.59 16.63
C ASN A 189 16.36 14.86 17.68
N GLN A 190 16.42 15.98 18.41
CA GLN A 190 15.36 16.39 19.34
C GLN A 190 14.03 16.65 18.62
N GLU A 191 14.06 17.39 17.51
CA GLU A 191 12.85 17.62 16.70
C GLU A 191 12.32 16.33 16.04
N LEU A 192 13.19 15.40 15.61
CA LEU A 192 12.78 14.08 15.11
C LEU A 192 12.13 13.22 16.20
N VAL A 193 12.69 13.20 17.41
CA VAL A 193 12.11 12.50 18.57
C VAL A 193 10.76 13.12 18.96
N ARG A 194 10.64 14.45 18.90
CA ARG A 194 9.40 15.17 19.16
C ARG A 194 8.33 14.87 18.12
N ALA A 195 8.68 14.93 16.83
CA ALA A 195 7.79 14.59 15.73
C ALA A 195 7.31 13.13 15.83
N ARG A 196 8.21 12.19 16.12
CA ARG A 196 7.87 10.79 16.38
C ARG A 196 6.90 10.65 17.55
N GLY A 197 7.15 11.32 18.68
CA GLY A 197 6.27 11.29 19.85
C GLY A 197 4.85 11.80 19.54
N VAL A 198 4.72 12.83 18.68
CA VAL A 198 3.42 13.33 18.22
C VAL A 198 2.71 12.31 17.31
N VAL A 199 3.45 11.67 16.39
CA VAL A 199 2.91 10.61 15.50
C VAL A 199 2.45 9.40 16.32
N ASP A 200 3.28 8.90 17.24
CA ASP A 200 2.98 7.76 18.09
C ASP A 200 1.77 8.05 19.01
N ALA A 201 1.68 9.26 19.58
CA ALA A 201 0.50 9.69 20.35
C ALA A 201 -0.77 9.80 19.48
N GLY A 202 -0.65 10.28 18.25
CA GLY A 202 -1.74 10.31 17.27
C GLY A 202 -2.24 8.90 16.92
N LEU A 203 -1.31 7.97 16.67
CA LEU A 203 -1.59 6.57 16.37
C LEU A 203 -2.29 5.87 17.55
N HIS A 204 -1.81 6.05 18.79
CA HIS A 204 -2.46 5.51 19.99
C HIS A 204 -3.86 6.10 20.23
N LYS A 205 -4.09 7.39 19.90
CA LYS A 205 -5.42 8.01 19.99
C LYS A 205 -6.37 7.42 18.93
N ALA A 206 -5.89 7.23 17.69
CA ALA A 206 -6.66 6.59 16.62
C ALA A 206 -7.01 5.13 16.95
N HIS A 207 -6.05 4.37 17.51
CA HIS A 207 -6.28 2.98 17.92
C HIS A 207 -7.37 2.86 19.01
N ARG A 208 -7.31 3.69 20.05
CA ARG A 208 -8.35 3.69 21.10
C ARG A 208 -9.72 4.13 20.57
N ALA A 209 -9.76 5.13 19.68
CA ALA A 209 -11.00 5.53 19.01
C ALA A 209 -11.63 4.36 18.24
N ARG A 210 -10.82 3.66 17.42
CA ARG A 210 -11.24 2.45 16.68
C ARG A 210 -11.78 1.36 17.60
N GLN A 211 -11.06 0.99 18.65
CA GLN A 211 -11.51 -0.04 19.61
C GLN A 211 -12.84 0.35 20.29
N SER A 212 -13.04 1.64 20.60
CA SER A 212 -14.32 2.11 21.15
C SER A 212 -15.49 2.15 20.17
N ILE A 213 -15.21 2.10 18.86
CA ILE A 213 -16.21 1.97 17.80
C ILE A 213 -16.54 0.49 17.61
N GLU A 214 -15.52 -0.37 17.49
CA GLU A 214 -15.68 -1.83 17.40
C GLU A 214 -16.55 -2.37 18.55
N LEU A 215 -16.25 -2.02 19.81
CA LEU A 215 -17.06 -2.44 20.97
C LEU A 215 -18.52 -1.96 20.93
N LYS A 216 -18.80 -0.80 20.31
CA LYS A 216 -20.18 -0.30 20.16
C LYS A 216 -20.93 -1.06 19.07
N ILE A 217 -20.24 -1.44 18.00
CA ILE A 217 -20.81 -2.26 16.93
C ILE A 217 -21.14 -3.65 17.49
N ASP A 218 -20.22 -4.28 18.22
CA ASP A 218 -20.45 -5.60 18.84
C ASP A 218 -21.70 -5.59 19.76
N LEU A 219 -21.82 -4.58 20.62
CA LEU A 219 -22.99 -4.42 21.50
C LEU A 219 -24.31 -4.20 20.71
N ALA A 220 -24.24 -3.47 19.60
CA ALA A 220 -25.41 -3.25 18.73
C ALA A 220 -25.79 -4.53 17.95
N VAL A 221 -24.81 -5.34 17.54
CA VAL A 221 -25.01 -6.65 16.91
C VAL A 221 -25.69 -7.61 17.89
N ASP A 222 -25.23 -7.70 19.14
CA ASP A 222 -25.86 -8.53 20.18
C ASP A 222 -27.32 -8.10 20.44
N HIS A 223 -27.58 -6.79 20.50
CA HIS A 223 -28.93 -6.26 20.64
C HIS A 223 -29.81 -6.62 19.44
N ALA A 224 -29.33 -6.41 18.21
CA ALA A 224 -30.07 -6.75 16.98
C ALA A 224 -30.37 -8.26 16.88
N LEU A 225 -29.43 -9.13 17.28
CA LEU A 225 -29.65 -10.58 17.36
C LEU A 225 -30.75 -10.94 18.37
N ALA A 226 -30.74 -10.34 19.56
CA ALA A 226 -31.77 -10.57 20.56
C ALA A 226 -33.17 -10.13 20.06
N ARG A 227 -33.25 -8.96 19.40
CA ARG A 227 -34.49 -8.44 18.79
C ARG A 227 -34.99 -9.35 17.66
N ALA A 228 -34.09 -9.87 16.82
CA ALA A 228 -34.43 -10.82 15.75
C ALA A 228 -34.85 -12.19 16.30
N GLN A 229 -34.30 -12.63 17.43
CA GLN A 229 -34.75 -13.86 18.10
C GLN A 229 -36.15 -13.72 18.71
N GLU A 230 -36.52 -12.53 19.20
CA GLU A 230 -37.83 -12.24 19.78
C GLU A 230 -38.93 -12.01 18.73
N HIS A 231 -38.65 -11.20 17.69
CA HIS A 231 -39.66 -10.73 16.71
C HIS A 231 -39.51 -11.31 15.30
N GLY A 232 -38.41 -12.04 15.02
CA GLY A 232 -38.10 -12.57 13.69
C GLY A 232 -37.51 -11.51 12.75
N LEU A 233 -38.38 -10.66 12.18
CA LEU A 233 -37.96 -9.55 11.31
C LEU A 233 -37.91 -8.25 12.12
N ILE A 234 -36.82 -7.50 11.95
CA ILE A 234 -36.52 -6.28 12.70
C ILE A 234 -36.70 -5.01 11.84
N ARG A 235 -36.66 -3.85 12.50
CA ARG A 235 -36.79 -2.53 11.86
C ARG A 235 -35.41 -1.96 11.50
N TYR A 236 -35.39 -0.95 10.64
CA TYR A 236 -34.15 -0.22 10.29
C TYR A 236 -33.44 0.33 11.53
N GLU A 237 -34.20 0.87 12.49
CA GLU A 237 -33.71 1.42 13.76
C GLU A 237 -33.12 0.36 14.71
N ASP A 238 -33.46 -0.93 14.55
CA ASP A 238 -32.90 -2.03 15.35
C ASP A 238 -31.54 -2.51 14.78
N LEU A 239 -31.18 -2.17 13.54
CA LEU A 239 -29.95 -2.65 12.89
C LEU A 239 -28.69 -1.91 13.37
N PRO A 240 -27.52 -2.58 13.46
CA PRO A 240 -26.25 -1.90 13.67
C PRO A 240 -25.85 -1.08 12.42
N GLU A 241 -25.12 0.03 12.64
CA GLU A 241 -24.74 1.00 11.60
C GLU A 241 -24.19 0.38 10.29
N PRO A 242 -23.30 -0.65 10.29
CA PRO A 242 -22.79 -1.23 9.04
C PRO A 242 -23.83 -1.95 8.16
N TRP A 243 -25.00 -2.31 8.70
CA TRP A 243 -26.10 -2.97 7.96
C TRP A 243 -27.20 -2.00 7.50
N GLN A 244 -27.13 -0.73 7.89
CA GLN A 244 -28.14 0.31 7.59
C GLN A 244 -27.99 0.89 6.17
N ALA A 245 -28.10 0.05 5.13
CA ALA A 245 -27.80 0.43 3.74
C ALA A 245 -28.78 1.46 3.11
N ASN A 246 -30.10 1.32 3.36
CA ASN A 246 -31.16 2.12 2.72
C ASN A 246 -32.19 2.63 3.75
N GLU A 247 -32.08 3.91 4.14
CA GLU A 247 -32.94 4.57 5.14
C GLU A 247 -34.44 4.64 4.79
N HIS A 248 -34.81 4.36 3.52
CA HIS A 248 -36.20 4.42 3.07
C HIS A 248 -36.97 3.10 3.32
N ILE A 249 -36.25 2.01 3.59
CA ILE A 249 -36.81 0.70 3.94
C ILE A 249 -36.82 0.62 5.47
N LEU A 250 -38.02 0.58 6.07
CA LEU A 250 -38.18 0.78 7.52
C LEU A 250 -38.34 -0.53 8.31
N THR A 251 -38.69 -1.63 7.65
CA THR A 251 -39.16 -2.88 8.27
C THR A 251 -38.85 -4.07 7.38
N GLY A 252 -38.83 -5.28 7.96
CA GLY A 252 -38.68 -6.52 7.19
C GLY A 252 -37.23 -6.97 7.03
N TYR A 253 -36.32 -6.38 7.81
CA TYR A 253 -34.92 -6.79 7.86
C TYR A 253 -34.76 -8.10 8.63
N ARG A 254 -33.77 -8.87 8.24
CA ARG A 254 -33.40 -10.16 8.82
C ARG A 254 -31.98 -10.05 9.39
N PHE A 255 -31.76 -10.66 10.55
CA PHE A 255 -30.46 -10.62 11.22
C PHE A 255 -30.19 -11.99 11.86
N TYR A 256 -29.08 -12.62 11.47
CA TYR A 256 -28.79 -14.02 11.76
C TYR A 256 -27.33 -14.24 12.09
N ASP A 257 -27.07 -15.08 13.09
CA ASP A 257 -25.72 -15.44 13.49
C ASP A 257 -25.06 -16.49 12.57
N GLY A 258 -25.85 -17.41 12.00
CA GLY A 258 -25.35 -18.54 11.22
C GLY A 258 -25.78 -18.56 9.76
N HIS A 259 -24.84 -18.89 8.86
CA HIS A 259 -25.07 -19.05 7.41
C HIS A 259 -26.30 -19.91 7.06
N TRP A 260 -26.59 -20.97 7.82
CA TRP A 260 -27.75 -21.84 7.59
C TRP A 260 -29.09 -21.13 7.80
N ALA A 261 -29.16 -20.10 8.65
CA ALA A 261 -30.36 -19.28 8.79
C ALA A 261 -30.53 -18.34 7.57
N CYS A 262 -29.44 -17.73 7.10
CA CYS A 262 -29.42 -16.97 5.85
C CYS A 262 -29.90 -17.81 4.65
N ILE A 263 -29.36 -19.01 4.46
CA ILE A 263 -29.76 -19.92 3.36
C ILE A 263 -31.24 -20.33 3.47
N ARG A 264 -31.73 -20.62 4.68
CA ARG A 264 -33.15 -20.98 4.88
C ARG A 264 -34.09 -19.81 4.59
N SER A 265 -33.63 -18.57 4.73
CA SER A 265 -34.44 -17.37 4.48
C SER A 265 -34.80 -17.13 3.01
N ILE A 266 -34.14 -17.80 2.05
CA ILE A 266 -34.47 -17.75 0.61
C ILE A 266 -35.95 -18.04 0.35
N CYS A 267 -36.55 -18.99 1.09
CA CYS A 267 -37.97 -19.35 0.96
C CYS A 267 -38.92 -18.47 1.81
N GLY A 268 -38.38 -17.46 2.50
CA GLY A 268 -39.13 -16.51 3.33
C GLY A 268 -39.46 -15.21 2.59
N ILE A 269 -40.27 -14.38 3.24
CA ILE A 269 -40.63 -13.03 2.77
C ILE A 269 -40.00 -12.01 3.72
N HIS A 270 -39.08 -11.21 3.19
CA HIS A 270 -38.29 -10.18 3.87
C HIS A 270 -37.78 -9.15 2.83
N ASN A 271 -37.09 -8.09 3.26
CA ASN A 271 -36.62 -7.03 2.35
C ASN A 271 -35.81 -7.56 1.14
N GLU A 272 -34.92 -8.53 1.35
CA GLU A 272 -34.09 -9.12 0.27
C GLU A 272 -34.81 -10.14 -0.63
N SER A 273 -36.09 -10.46 -0.39
CA SER A 273 -36.72 -11.61 -1.08
C SER A 273 -36.81 -11.39 -2.58
N THR A 274 -37.20 -10.19 -3.02
CA THR A 274 -37.24 -9.84 -4.44
C THR A 274 -35.86 -9.98 -5.05
N ASN A 275 -34.82 -9.42 -4.43
CA ASN A 275 -33.43 -9.42 -4.91
C ASN A 275 -32.90 -10.86 -5.11
N ILE A 276 -33.10 -11.74 -4.13
CA ILE A 276 -32.70 -13.16 -4.26
C ILE A 276 -33.42 -13.83 -5.43
N TRP A 277 -34.74 -13.66 -5.55
CA TRP A 277 -35.54 -14.38 -6.54
C TRP A 277 -35.39 -13.83 -7.96
N THR A 278 -35.20 -12.51 -8.16
CA THR A 278 -34.93 -11.94 -9.49
C THR A 278 -33.62 -12.44 -10.05
N HIS A 279 -32.53 -12.40 -9.27
CA HIS A 279 -31.22 -12.91 -9.69
C HIS A 279 -31.21 -14.43 -9.86
N LEU A 280 -31.91 -15.20 -9.02
CA LEU A 280 -32.03 -16.66 -9.18
C LEU A 280 -32.85 -17.06 -10.42
N VAL A 281 -33.96 -16.38 -10.71
CA VAL A 281 -34.73 -16.60 -11.94
C VAL A 281 -33.91 -16.18 -13.17
N GLY A 282 -33.22 -15.03 -13.10
CA GLY A 282 -32.29 -14.59 -14.13
C GLY A 282 -31.19 -15.62 -14.42
N PHE A 283 -30.61 -16.23 -13.38
CA PHE A 283 -29.61 -17.30 -13.51
C PHE A 283 -30.17 -18.51 -14.26
N MET A 284 -31.37 -18.97 -13.90
CA MET A 284 -32.02 -20.10 -14.58
C MET A 284 -32.37 -19.78 -16.04
N LEU A 285 -32.81 -18.55 -16.34
CA LEU A 285 -33.05 -18.08 -17.71
C LEU A 285 -31.74 -18.01 -18.52
N MET A 286 -30.64 -17.56 -17.91
CA MET A 286 -29.33 -17.48 -18.56
C MET A 286 -28.75 -18.87 -18.87
N LEU A 287 -28.94 -19.86 -17.97
CA LEU A 287 -28.62 -21.26 -18.26
C LEU A 287 -29.46 -21.82 -19.42
N GLY A 288 -30.76 -21.52 -19.45
CA GLY A 288 -31.63 -21.89 -20.58
C GLY A 288 -31.18 -21.25 -21.90
N LEU A 289 -30.79 -19.97 -21.87
CA LEU A 289 -30.27 -19.26 -23.03
C LEU A 289 -28.97 -19.89 -23.54
N ALA A 290 -28.02 -20.18 -22.64
CA ALA A 290 -26.72 -20.75 -22.96
C ALA A 290 -26.78 -22.20 -23.50
N PHE A 291 -27.58 -23.07 -22.88
CA PHE A 291 -27.57 -24.52 -23.16
C PHE A 291 -28.71 -25.01 -24.06
N TYR A 292 -29.82 -24.26 -24.17
CA TYR A 292 -30.96 -24.66 -25.00
C TYR A 292 -31.14 -23.76 -26.22
N PHE A 293 -31.30 -22.45 -26.02
CA PHE A 293 -31.63 -21.54 -27.13
C PHE A 293 -30.43 -21.20 -28.03
N TYR A 294 -29.24 -20.96 -27.46
CA TYR A 294 -28.05 -20.60 -28.25
C TYR A 294 -27.62 -21.71 -29.24
N PRO A 295 -27.55 -23.02 -28.85
CA PRO A 295 -27.24 -24.09 -29.80
C PRO A 295 -28.32 -24.34 -30.86
N GLN A 296 -29.57 -23.93 -30.60
CA GLN A 296 -30.68 -24.03 -31.56
C GLN A 296 -30.74 -22.86 -32.56
N HIS A 297 -29.94 -21.81 -32.37
CA HIS A 297 -29.97 -20.65 -33.24
C HIS A 297 -29.48 -20.99 -34.65
N ILE A 298 -30.14 -20.46 -35.69
CA ILE A 298 -29.87 -20.80 -37.10
C ILE A 298 -28.41 -20.58 -37.54
N ASN A 299 -27.72 -19.63 -36.92
CA ASN A 299 -26.30 -19.33 -37.21
C ASN A 299 -25.31 -20.18 -36.40
N PHE A 300 -25.75 -20.95 -35.40
CA PHE A 300 -24.86 -21.74 -34.55
C PHE A 300 -24.04 -22.78 -35.35
N PRO A 301 -24.59 -23.51 -36.34
CA PRO A 301 -23.80 -24.42 -37.19
C PRO A 301 -22.75 -23.72 -38.07
N ALA A 302 -22.87 -22.41 -38.29
CA ALA A 302 -21.92 -21.60 -39.05
C ALA A 302 -20.89 -20.87 -38.15
N SER A 303 -21.03 -20.99 -36.82
CA SER A 303 -20.15 -20.33 -35.85
C SER A 303 -18.82 -21.05 -35.73
N THR A 304 -17.72 -20.30 -35.65
CA THR A 304 -16.39 -20.84 -35.39
C THR A 304 -16.21 -21.23 -33.93
N THR A 305 -15.18 -22.02 -33.63
CA THR A 305 -14.80 -22.32 -32.24
C THR A 305 -14.56 -21.05 -31.42
N THR A 306 -14.05 -19.97 -32.03
CA THR A 306 -13.80 -18.70 -31.35
C THR A 306 -15.10 -17.97 -30.98
N ASP A 307 -16.09 -17.96 -31.89
CA ASP A 307 -17.44 -17.42 -31.60
C ASP A 307 -18.07 -18.14 -30.41
N ILE A 308 -18.01 -19.47 -30.41
CA ILE A 308 -18.55 -20.32 -29.35
C ILE A 308 -17.83 -20.07 -28.02
N VAL A 309 -16.50 -19.94 -28.02
CA VAL A 309 -15.72 -19.64 -26.82
C VAL A 309 -16.06 -18.26 -26.23
N ILE A 310 -16.22 -17.22 -27.08
CA ILE A 310 -16.53 -15.87 -26.60
C ILE A 310 -17.96 -15.79 -26.06
N ALA A 311 -18.93 -16.40 -26.74
CA ALA A 311 -20.28 -16.56 -26.21
C ALA A 311 -20.28 -17.35 -24.87
N ALA A 312 -19.49 -18.41 -24.76
CA ALA A 312 -19.37 -19.19 -23.52
C ALA A 312 -18.75 -18.37 -22.36
N ILE A 313 -17.76 -17.51 -22.64
CA ILE A 313 -17.19 -16.58 -21.65
C ILE A 313 -18.26 -15.58 -21.18
N PHE A 314 -19.05 -15.01 -22.09
CA PHE A 314 -20.17 -14.13 -21.74
C PHE A 314 -21.23 -14.85 -20.88
N PHE A 315 -21.71 -16.02 -21.31
CA PHE A 315 -22.70 -16.80 -20.55
C PHE A 315 -22.18 -17.22 -19.17
N PHE A 316 -20.92 -17.64 -19.08
CA PHE A 316 -20.27 -17.95 -17.80
C PHE A 316 -20.20 -16.71 -16.90
N ALA A 317 -19.77 -15.56 -17.41
CA ALA A 317 -19.69 -14.32 -16.66
C ALA A 317 -21.07 -13.85 -16.17
N ALA A 318 -22.11 -13.94 -17.01
CA ALA A 318 -23.49 -13.60 -16.66
C ALA A 318 -24.06 -14.53 -15.58
N CYS A 319 -23.97 -15.86 -15.77
CA CYS A 319 -24.37 -16.84 -14.76
C CYS A 319 -23.62 -16.64 -13.44
N LYS A 320 -22.30 -16.38 -13.49
CA LYS A 320 -21.48 -16.11 -12.31
C LYS A 320 -21.91 -14.81 -11.61
N CYS A 321 -22.23 -13.75 -12.35
CA CYS A 321 -22.70 -12.49 -11.78
C CYS A 321 -24.00 -12.67 -11.00
N LEU A 322 -25.01 -13.27 -11.64
CA LEU A 322 -26.32 -13.54 -11.05
C LEU A 322 -26.21 -14.45 -9.81
N LEU A 323 -25.31 -15.45 -9.85
CA LEU A 323 -25.05 -16.32 -8.70
C LEU A 323 -24.30 -15.58 -7.57
N CYS A 324 -23.32 -14.73 -7.88
CA CYS A 324 -22.62 -13.90 -6.89
C CYS A 324 -23.59 -12.96 -6.17
N SER A 325 -24.46 -12.27 -6.91
CA SER A 325 -25.50 -11.39 -6.37
C SER A 325 -26.50 -12.17 -5.50
N CYS A 326 -27.02 -13.30 -6.00
CA CYS A 326 -27.89 -14.18 -5.21
C CYS A 326 -27.23 -14.67 -3.91
N ILE A 327 -25.92 -14.94 -3.90
CA ILE A 327 -25.18 -15.31 -2.67
C ILE A 327 -25.07 -14.11 -1.73
N MET A 328 -24.75 -12.91 -2.24
CA MET A 328 -24.71 -11.68 -1.45
C MET A 328 -26.09 -11.40 -0.82
N HIS A 329 -27.14 -11.29 -1.63
CA HIS A 329 -28.51 -11.07 -1.13
C HIS A 329 -29.01 -12.22 -0.25
N THR A 330 -28.48 -13.44 -0.36
CA THR A 330 -28.77 -14.50 0.63
C THR A 330 -28.08 -14.21 1.96
N MET A 331 -26.82 -13.74 1.95
CA MET A 331 -25.97 -13.56 3.13
C MET A 331 -26.03 -12.17 3.78
N ASN A 332 -26.68 -11.16 3.15
CA ASN A 332 -26.75 -9.78 3.65
C ASN A 332 -27.25 -9.63 5.10
N GLY A 333 -28.01 -10.62 5.60
CA GLY A 333 -28.50 -10.67 6.98
C GLY A 333 -27.52 -11.27 8.01
N ILE A 334 -26.25 -11.55 7.68
CA ILE A 334 -25.30 -12.18 8.62
C ILE A 334 -24.75 -11.16 9.65
N SER A 335 -24.69 -11.55 10.92
CA SER A 335 -24.22 -10.72 12.06
C SER A 335 -22.74 -10.31 11.99
N HIS A 336 -21.94 -11.01 11.19
CA HIS A 336 -20.50 -10.79 11.10
C HIS A 336 -20.12 -9.80 10.00
N GLN A 337 -19.77 -8.56 10.36
CA GLN A 337 -19.40 -7.49 9.42
C GLN A 337 -18.33 -7.92 8.40
N THR A 338 -17.27 -8.62 8.85
CA THR A 338 -16.20 -9.06 7.93
C THR A 338 -16.64 -10.11 6.92
N LEU A 339 -17.74 -10.82 7.16
CA LEU A 339 -18.34 -11.75 6.19
C LEU A 339 -19.27 -11.00 5.25
N LEU A 340 -20.10 -10.08 5.78
CA LEU A 340 -20.92 -9.16 5.00
C LEU A 340 -20.10 -8.44 3.91
N GLU A 341 -19.02 -7.78 4.31
CA GLU A 341 -18.10 -7.07 3.41
C GLU A 341 -17.51 -8.00 2.33
N ARG A 342 -17.13 -9.23 2.69
CA ARG A 342 -16.61 -10.22 1.73
C ARG A 342 -17.66 -10.66 0.71
N TYR A 343 -18.92 -10.84 1.13
CA TYR A 343 -20.00 -11.18 0.22
C TYR A 343 -20.32 -10.03 -0.74
N ALA A 344 -20.26 -8.77 -0.30
CA ALA A 344 -20.33 -7.62 -1.18
C ALA A 344 -19.16 -7.59 -2.20
N CYS A 345 -17.93 -7.89 -1.78
CA CYS A 345 -16.78 -7.98 -2.70
C CYS A 345 -16.93 -9.12 -3.73
N ILE A 346 -17.57 -10.25 -3.37
CA ILE A 346 -17.91 -11.34 -4.30
C ILE A 346 -18.89 -10.84 -5.37
N ASP A 347 -19.88 -10.03 -5.00
CA ASP A 347 -20.85 -9.49 -5.96
C ASP A 347 -20.27 -8.40 -6.88
N TYR A 348 -19.47 -7.48 -6.35
CA TYR A 348 -18.69 -6.55 -7.19
C TYR A 348 -17.77 -7.28 -8.17
N THR A 349 -17.25 -8.46 -7.79
CA THR A 349 -16.51 -9.38 -8.68
C THR A 349 -17.42 -10.07 -9.71
N GLY A 350 -18.72 -10.24 -9.42
CA GLY A 350 -19.79 -10.53 -10.38
C GLY A 350 -19.84 -9.48 -11.48
N ILE A 351 -20.18 -8.26 -11.10
CA ILE A 351 -20.45 -7.12 -11.97
C ILE A 351 -19.24 -6.82 -12.87
N SER A 352 -18.02 -6.71 -12.30
CA SER A 352 -16.79 -6.43 -13.06
C SER A 352 -16.52 -7.43 -14.18
N LEU A 353 -16.76 -8.73 -13.94
CA LEU A 353 -16.53 -9.76 -14.96
C LEU A 353 -17.63 -9.81 -16.02
N LEU A 354 -18.89 -9.52 -15.67
CA LEU A 354 -19.98 -9.42 -16.63
C LEU A 354 -19.81 -8.20 -17.56
N VAL A 355 -19.49 -7.03 -17.00
CA VAL A 355 -19.20 -5.82 -17.80
C VAL A 355 -18.03 -6.07 -18.75
N GLY A 356 -16.93 -6.64 -18.24
CA GLY A 356 -15.76 -7.01 -19.04
C GLY A 356 -16.10 -7.95 -20.20
N ALA A 357 -16.73 -9.10 -19.91
CA ALA A 357 -17.10 -10.07 -20.93
C ALA A 357 -18.09 -9.52 -21.96
N SER A 358 -18.99 -8.62 -21.55
CA SER A 358 -19.93 -7.93 -22.44
C SER A 358 -19.18 -7.03 -23.43
N ILE A 359 -18.29 -6.15 -22.94
CA ILE A 359 -17.50 -5.24 -23.78
C ILE A 359 -16.58 -6.04 -24.72
N MET A 360 -15.89 -7.06 -24.22
CA MET A 360 -15.04 -7.95 -25.06
C MET A 360 -15.83 -8.64 -26.18
N THR A 361 -17.09 -9.01 -25.93
CA THR A 361 -17.97 -9.61 -26.96
C THR A 361 -18.38 -8.59 -28.03
N PHE A 362 -18.67 -7.34 -27.63
CA PHE A 362 -18.90 -6.23 -28.57
C PHE A 362 -17.65 -5.90 -29.39
N GLU A 363 -16.48 -5.83 -28.77
CA GLU A 363 -15.21 -5.56 -29.46
C GLU A 363 -14.86 -6.67 -30.46
N TYR A 364 -15.07 -7.94 -30.08
CA TYR A 364 -14.86 -9.09 -30.94
C TYR A 364 -15.74 -9.06 -32.20
N THR A 365 -17.02 -8.75 -32.03
CA THR A 365 -18.01 -8.72 -33.12
C THR A 365 -17.88 -7.46 -33.98
N ALA A 366 -17.59 -6.29 -33.38
CA ALA A 366 -17.36 -5.03 -34.09
C ALA A 366 -16.14 -5.08 -35.03
N PHE A 367 -15.04 -5.69 -34.56
CA PHE A 367 -13.80 -5.84 -35.32
C PHE A 367 -13.58 -7.28 -35.82
N TYR A 368 -14.65 -8.02 -36.10
CA TYR A 368 -14.58 -9.44 -36.49
C TYR A 368 -13.63 -9.69 -37.68
N CYS A 369 -13.64 -8.78 -38.66
CA CYS A 369 -12.77 -8.83 -39.85
C CYS A 369 -11.38 -8.20 -39.64
N ASP A 370 -11.16 -7.45 -38.56
CA ASP A 370 -10.00 -6.57 -38.37
C ASP A 370 -9.19 -7.04 -37.13
N PRO A 371 -8.30 -8.04 -37.27
CA PRO A 371 -7.75 -8.78 -36.12
C PRO A 371 -6.85 -7.95 -35.19
N ALA A 372 -6.14 -6.96 -35.72
CA ALA A 372 -5.21 -6.13 -34.93
C ALA A 372 -5.93 -5.23 -33.91
N PRO A 373 -6.88 -4.34 -34.29
CA PRO A 373 -7.62 -3.54 -33.31
C PRO A 373 -8.46 -4.42 -32.38
N ARG A 374 -9.07 -5.51 -32.91
CA ARG A 374 -9.84 -6.47 -32.11
C ARG A 374 -9.06 -6.98 -30.89
N TRP A 375 -7.88 -7.55 -31.11
CA TRP A 375 -7.09 -8.10 -30.00
C TRP A 375 -6.48 -7.03 -29.10
N ALA A 376 -6.18 -5.84 -29.63
CA ALA A 376 -5.72 -4.72 -28.81
C ALA A 376 -6.79 -4.26 -27.80
N TYR A 377 -8.02 -4.03 -28.27
CA TYR A 377 -9.13 -3.62 -27.42
C TYR A 377 -9.53 -4.71 -26.41
N ILE A 378 -9.73 -5.95 -26.87
CA ILE A 378 -10.05 -7.09 -26.00
C ILE A 378 -8.99 -7.27 -24.89
N SER A 379 -7.69 -7.09 -25.20
CA SER A 379 -6.63 -7.20 -24.21
C SER A 379 -6.66 -6.07 -23.17
N LEU A 380 -6.94 -4.83 -23.61
CA LEU A 380 -7.10 -3.69 -22.72
C LEU A 380 -8.31 -3.88 -21.80
N THR A 381 -9.46 -4.24 -22.37
CA THR A 381 -10.70 -4.49 -21.64
C THR A 381 -10.55 -5.66 -20.67
N ALA A 382 -9.85 -6.74 -21.03
CA ALA A 382 -9.52 -7.83 -20.12
C ALA A 382 -8.61 -7.37 -18.96
N ALA A 383 -7.57 -6.60 -19.23
CA ALA A 383 -6.67 -6.07 -18.20
C ALA A 383 -7.39 -5.14 -17.21
N LEU A 384 -8.25 -4.25 -17.71
CA LEU A 384 -9.10 -3.41 -16.86
C LEU A 384 -10.12 -4.24 -16.08
N SER A 385 -10.73 -5.25 -16.69
CA SER A 385 -11.68 -6.14 -15.99
C SER A 385 -11.01 -6.89 -14.83
N LEU A 386 -9.78 -7.37 -15.01
CA LEU A 386 -8.97 -7.97 -13.93
C LEU A 386 -8.64 -6.96 -12.82
N ALA A 387 -8.36 -5.70 -13.15
CA ALA A 387 -8.21 -4.65 -12.15
C ALA A 387 -9.54 -4.41 -11.39
N GLY A 388 -10.68 -4.39 -12.08
CA GLY A 388 -12.02 -4.29 -11.48
C GLY A 388 -12.40 -5.48 -10.59
N VAL A 389 -11.79 -6.65 -10.81
CA VAL A 389 -11.86 -7.80 -9.89
C VAL A 389 -10.94 -7.62 -8.69
N TYR A 390 -9.73 -7.10 -8.87
CA TYR A 390 -8.77 -6.94 -7.77
C TYR A 390 -9.14 -5.82 -6.79
N LEU A 391 -9.59 -4.66 -7.29
CA LEU A 391 -9.79 -3.45 -6.50
C LEU A 391 -10.76 -3.61 -5.30
N PRO A 392 -11.93 -4.27 -5.41
CA PRO A 392 -12.84 -4.47 -4.27
C PRO A 392 -12.23 -5.30 -3.12
N TRP A 393 -11.29 -6.19 -3.41
CA TRP A 393 -10.65 -7.04 -2.39
C TRP A 393 -9.46 -6.39 -1.72
N ASN A 394 -8.97 -5.25 -2.23
CA ASN A 394 -7.89 -4.52 -1.60
C ASN A 394 -8.46 -3.66 -0.45
N PRO A 395 -8.09 -3.92 0.82
CA PRO A 395 -8.68 -3.25 1.98
C PRO A 395 -8.38 -1.75 2.03
N THR A 396 -7.38 -1.27 1.29
CA THR A 396 -7.14 0.18 1.13
C THR A 396 -8.15 0.80 0.17
N PHE A 397 -8.47 0.14 -0.95
CA PHE A 397 -9.44 0.64 -1.95
C PHE A 397 -10.90 0.44 -1.55
N ASN A 398 -11.21 -0.53 -0.69
CA ASN A 398 -12.58 -0.74 -0.20
C ASN A 398 -13.01 0.26 0.89
N ARG A 399 -12.13 1.18 1.31
CA ARG A 399 -12.48 2.21 2.30
C ARG A 399 -13.49 3.21 1.72
N ASN A 400 -14.49 3.59 2.53
CA ASN A 400 -15.53 4.53 2.12
C ASN A 400 -14.99 5.92 1.71
N ASP A 401 -13.89 6.39 2.29
CA ASP A 401 -13.23 7.64 1.88
C ASP A 401 -12.58 7.60 0.48
N LEU A 402 -12.44 6.41 -0.10
CA LEU A 402 -11.92 6.18 -1.46
C LEU A 402 -12.98 5.67 -2.44
N ALA A 403 -14.28 5.72 -2.07
CA ALA A 403 -15.37 5.34 -2.96
C ALA A 403 -15.38 6.11 -4.29
N TRP A 404 -14.95 7.37 -4.29
CA TRP A 404 -14.79 8.17 -5.52
C TRP A 404 -13.74 7.59 -6.49
N VAL A 405 -12.70 6.91 -5.99
CA VAL A 405 -11.68 6.25 -6.82
C VAL A 405 -12.29 5.04 -7.53
N ARG A 406 -13.11 4.26 -6.83
CA ARG A 406 -13.85 3.12 -7.39
C ARG A 406 -14.84 3.57 -8.47
N VAL A 407 -15.59 4.65 -8.23
CA VAL A 407 -16.48 5.26 -9.25
C VAL A 407 -15.67 5.76 -10.45
N THR A 408 -14.57 6.50 -10.21
CA THR A 408 -13.70 7.01 -11.28
C THR A 408 -13.14 5.87 -12.15
N PHE A 409 -12.75 4.75 -11.54
CA PHE A 409 -12.27 3.57 -12.26
C PHE A 409 -13.33 2.96 -13.18
N TYR A 410 -14.57 2.77 -12.70
CA TYR A 410 -15.64 2.23 -13.56
C TYR A 410 -16.05 3.23 -14.65
N VAL A 411 -16.02 4.53 -14.37
CA VAL A 411 -16.24 5.58 -15.38
C VAL A 411 -15.13 5.58 -16.44
N THR A 412 -13.85 5.43 -16.07
CA THR A 412 -12.77 5.34 -17.07
C THR A 412 -12.88 4.07 -17.91
N LEU A 413 -13.26 2.92 -17.32
CA LEU A 413 -13.57 1.70 -18.07
C LEU A 413 -14.73 1.90 -19.07
N ALA A 414 -15.80 2.58 -18.66
CA ALA A 414 -16.89 2.91 -19.57
C ALA A 414 -16.41 3.85 -20.70
N LEU A 415 -15.62 4.87 -20.39
CA LEU A 415 -15.03 5.78 -21.38
C LEU A 415 -14.06 5.09 -22.34
N THR A 416 -13.36 4.01 -21.93
CA THR A 416 -12.48 3.29 -22.86
C THR A 416 -13.25 2.63 -24.02
N SER A 417 -14.55 2.34 -23.86
CA SER A 417 -15.41 1.82 -24.94
C SER A 417 -15.71 2.84 -26.05
N LEU A 418 -15.45 4.14 -25.83
CA LEU A 418 -15.63 5.17 -26.85
C LEU A 418 -14.55 5.11 -27.95
N PHE A 419 -13.36 4.59 -27.65
CA PHE A 419 -12.28 4.43 -28.64
C PHE A 419 -12.62 3.41 -29.75
N PRO A 420 -13.03 2.16 -29.44
CA PRO A 420 -13.46 1.22 -30.49
C PRO A 420 -14.67 1.74 -31.28
N PHE A 421 -15.61 2.45 -30.64
CA PHE A 421 -16.72 3.10 -31.33
C PHE A 421 -16.25 4.17 -32.34
N ALA A 422 -15.37 5.08 -31.93
CA ALA A 422 -14.81 6.11 -32.80
C ALA A 422 -13.99 5.53 -33.96
N GLN A 423 -13.18 4.49 -33.70
CA GLN A 423 -12.43 3.79 -34.74
C GLN A 423 -13.35 3.06 -35.73
N LEU A 424 -14.47 2.49 -35.28
CA LEU A 424 -15.44 1.84 -36.18
C LEU A 424 -16.11 2.86 -37.12
N ILE A 425 -16.48 4.05 -36.61
CA ILE A 425 -16.98 5.16 -37.44
C ILE A 425 -15.93 5.59 -38.47
N TYR A 426 -14.67 5.73 -38.06
CA TYR A 426 -13.59 6.12 -38.97
C TYR A 426 -13.34 5.07 -40.08
N ASN A 427 -13.39 3.78 -39.74
CA ASN A 427 -13.12 2.68 -40.67
C ASN A 427 -14.30 2.30 -41.59
N ARG A 428 -15.55 2.41 -41.10
CA ARG A 428 -16.75 1.85 -41.76
C ARG A 428 -17.88 2.88 -41.96
N GLY A 429 -17.73 4.09 -41.45
CA GLY A 429 -18.75 5.14 -41.51
C GLY A 429 -19.81 5.05 -40.41
N LEU A 430 -20.58 6.15 -40.28
CA LEU A 430 -21.64 6.29 -39.28
C LEU A 430 -22.83 5.34 -39.54
N GLU A 431 -23.22 5.16 -40.79
CA GLU A 431 -24.37 4.34 -41.20
C GLU A 431 -24.17 2.86 -40.83
N TYR A 432 -23.01 2.29 -41.15
CA TYR A 432 -22.64 0.94 -40.74
C TYR A 432 -22.60 0.81 -39.21
N THR A 433 -21.96 1.76 -38.52
CA THR A 433 -21.82 1.74 -37.06
C THR A 433 -23.18 1.81 -36.36
N SER A 434 -24.06 2.71 -36.79
CA SER A 434 -25.42 2.84 -36.24
C SER A 434 -26.23 1.57 -36.46
N SER A 435 -26.15 0.96 -37.65
CA SER A 435 -26.81 -0.32 -37.96
C SER A 435 -26.31 -1.47 -37.08
N PHE A 436 -25.00 -1.51 -36.79
CA PHE A 436 -24.40 -2.51 -35.90
C PHE A 436 -24.83 -2.36 -34.44
N TYR A 437 -24.89 -1.13 -33.90
CA TYR A 437 -25.28 -0.90 -32.50
C TYR A 437 -26.80 -0.90 -32.26
N THR A 438 -27.63 -0.66 -33.29
CA THR A 438 -29.10 -0.55 -33.15
C THR A 438 -29.74 -1.74 -32.41
N PRO A 439 -29.41 -3.02 -32.70
CA PRO A 439 -29.95 -4.17 -31.95
C PRO A 439 -29.61 -4.18 -30.46
N ALA A 440 -28.50 -3.53 -30.06
CA ALA A 440 -28.04 -3.45 -28.68
C ALA A 440 -28.65 -2.28 -27.89
N LEU A 441 -29.10 -1.22 -28.58
CA LEU A 441 -29.62 -0.01 -27.94
C LEU A 441 -30.73 -0.26 -26.89
N PRO A 442 -31.72 -1.17 -27.09
CA PRO A 442 -32.72 -1.45 -26.07
C PRO A 442 -32.11 -1.98 -24.77
N SER A 443 -31.11 -2.88 -24.87
CA SER A 443 -30.40 -3.42 -23.71
C SER A 443 -29.60 -2.33 -23.00
N MET A 444 -28.82 -1.54 -23.75
CA MET A 444 -28.03 -0.43 -23.21
C MET A 444 -28.92 0.62 -22.51
N ALA A 445 -30.09 0.92 -23.07
CA ALA A 445 -31.05 1.85 -22.47
C ALA A 445 -31.64 1.31 -21.16
N ILE A 446 -31.99 0.01 -21.11
CA ILE A 446 -32.49 -0.64 -19.88
C ILE A 446 -31.42 -0.61 -18.78
N TYR A 447 -30.17 -0.96 -19.09
CA TYR A 447 -29.06 -0.86 -18.13
C TYR A 447 -28.85 0.57 -17.61
N PHE A 448 -28.90 1.57 -18.48
CA PHE A 448 -28.73 2.98 -18.09
C PHE A 448 -29.89 3.48 -17.21
N VAL A 449 -31.13 3.11 -17.53
CA VAL A 449 -32.30 3.43 -16.70
C VAL A 449 -32.24 2.71 -15.35
N GLY A 450 -31.84 1.44 -15.32
CA GLY A 450 -31.60 0.68 -14.08
C GLY A 450 -30.57 1.37 -13.18
N ALA A 451 -29.42 1.75 -13.73
CA ALA A 451 -28.38 2.49 -12.99
C ALA A 451 -28.86 3.85 -12.43
N ILE A 452 -29.75 4.55 -13.14
CA ILE A 452 -30.38 5.78 -12.64
C ILE A 452 -31.35 5.47 -11.48
N ILE A 453 -32.16 4.42 -11.61
CA ILE A 453 -33.11 3.98 -10.58
C ILE A 453 -32.37 3.60 -9.29
N TYR A 454 -31.33 2.76 -9.41
CA TYR A 454 -30.40 2.36 -8.36
C TYR A 454 -29.81 3.59 -7.65
N ALA A 455 -29.21 4.52 -8.41
CA ALA A 455 -28.56 5.70 -7.85
C ALA A 455 -29.55 6.70 -7.23
N ALA A 456 -30.80 6.73 -7.69
CA ALA A 456 -31.85 7.61 -7.18
C ALA A 456 -32.58 7.05 -5.95
N ARG A 457 -32.51 5.73 -5.70
CA ARG A 457 -33.27 4.98 -4.67
C ARG A 457 -34.79 5.15 -4.83
N VAL A 458 -35.26 4.95 -6.05
CA VAL A 458 -36.65 5.19 -6.46
C VAL A 458 -37.32 3.85 -6.80
N PRO A 459 -38.53 3.53 -6.29
CA PRO A 459 -39.51 4.45 -5.71
C PRO A 459 -39.50 4.57 -4.17
N GLU A 460 -38.65 3.84 -3.44
CA GLU A 460 -38.67 3.79 -1.98
C GLU A 460 -38.44 5.17 -1.34
N ARG A 461 -37.59 6.03 -1.94
CA ARG A 461 -37.43 7.43 -1.54
C ARG A 461 -38.71 8.27 -1.61
N TRP A 462 -39.65 7.91 -2.49
CA TRP A 462 -40.93 8.60 -2.63
C TRP A 462 -42.03 7.98 -1.75
N LEU A 463 -41.91 6.70 -1.41
CA LEU A 463 -42.90 5.92 -0.65
C LEU A 463 -42.25 5.08 0.47
N PRO A 464 -41.60 5.73 1.47
CA PRO A 464 -40.91 5.01 2.54
C PRO A 464 -41.87 4.13 3.33
N GLY A 465 -41.40 2.93 3.71
CA GLY A 465 -42.16 1.94 4.49
C GLY A 465 -43.20 1.12 3.72
N ASN A 466 -43.87 1.66 2.70
CA ASN A 466 -44.92 0.93 1.96
C ASN A 466 -44.38 -0.05 0.89
N GLY A 467 -43.11 0.08 0.49
CA GLY A 467 -42.47 -0.75 -0.56
C GLY A 467 -41.68 -1.97 -0.07
N ALA A 468 -41.47 -2.12 1.24
CA ALA A 468 -40.47 -3.01 1.85
C ALA A 468 -40.64 -4.53 1.58
N LEU A 469 -41.73 -4.94 0.94
CA LEU A 469 -42.02 -6.33 0.58
C LEU A 469 -41.97 -6.61 -0.94
N LEU A 470 -41.81 -5.57 -1.77
CA LEU A 470 -42.10 -5.63 -3.21
C LEU A 470 -41.01 -4.99 -4.07
N CYS A 471 -40.43 -3.87 -3.64
CA CYS A 471 -39.35 -3.20 -4.35
C CYS A 471 -38.36 -2.59 -3.34
N ASP A 472 -37.31 -3.34 -3.02
CA ASP A 472 -36.01 -2.70 -2.84
C ASP A 472 -35.49 -2.44 -4.27
N ALA A 473 -35.53 -1.18 -4.73
CA ALA A 473 -34.94 -0.83 -6.02
C ALA A 473 -33.41 -0.66 -5.92
N GLY A 474 -32.85 -0.95 -4.75
CA GLY A 474 -31.48 -0.69 -4.38
C GLY A 474 -30.42 -1.59 -5.02
N ASP A 475 -30.76 -2.71 -5.70
CA ASP A 475 -29.77 -3.68 -6.24
C ASP A 475 -30.27 -4.50 -7.48
N VAL A 476 -30.79 -3.81 -8.52
CA VAL A 476 -31.17 -4.42 -9.83
C VAL A 476 -30.16 -4.10 -10.93
#